data_AF-A0A0L6WRG3-F1
#
_entry.id   AF-A0A0L6WRG3-F1
#
_cell.length_a   1.000
_cell.length_b   1.000
_cell.length_c   1.000
_cell.angle_alpha   90.00
_cell.angle_beta   90.00
_cell.angle_gamma   90.00
#
_symmetry.space_group_name_H-M   'P 1'
#
loop_
_entity.id
_entity.type
_entity.pdbx_description
1 polymer ?
#
loop_
_entity_poly.entity_id
_entity_poly.type
_entity_poly.pdbx_seq_one_letter_code
_entity_poly.pdbx_strand_id
1 'polypeptide(L)'
;MERIIKWTAGSSYSGPPLSQTALYDLGCALEINPVLVATNAKKNFSLVPGQTDGFTGEEHTIPFASQRHQPATFPSTTELKVITKEAPWCTVVKNKSGVTVADVLVKIYADYTTPVEHWELMTLPKHVQDTIKLCSAWRTGQRDSELKRYDWLQHRVMFNGVRKDADFAKRRLGYDAPNIFVMDLCM
;
A
#
# COMPACT_ATOMS: atom_id res chain seq x y z
N MET A 1 -7.75 34.64 -6.13
CA MET A 1 -6.72 33.74 -6.69
C MET A 1 -7.04 32.33 -6.22
N GLU A 2 -7.60 31.49 -7.10
CA GLU A 2 -7.87 30.08 -6.78
C GLU A 2 -6.55 29.38 -6.48
N ARG A 3 -6.39 28.85 -5.26
CA ARG A 3 -5.28 27.94 -4.97
C ARG A 3 -5.57 26.65 -5.72
N ILE A 4 -4.91 26.43 -6.85
CA ILE A 4 -4.97 25.16 -7.57
C ILE A 4 -4.49 24.08 -6.59
N ILE A 5 -5.43 23.28 -6.10
CA ILE A 5 -5.13 22.18 -5.19
C ILE A 5 -4.49 21.08 -6.05
N LYS A 6 -3.17 20.93 -5.92
CA LYS A 6 -2.32 20.00 -6.70
C LYS A 6 -2.82 18.55 -6.79
N TRP A 7 -3.72 18.14 -5.90
CA TRP A 7 -4.26 16.78 -5.78
C TRP A 7 -5.70 16.62 -6.28
N THR A 8 -6.35 17.68 -6.77
CA THR A 8 -7.75 17.58 -7.21
C THR A 8 -7.82 16.79 -8.50
N ALA A 9 -8.70 15.78 -8.54
CA ALA A 9 -9.04 15.08 -9.77
C ALA A 9 -9.68 16.08 -10.76
N GLY A 10 -9.01 16.38 -11.88
CA GLY A 10 -9.49 17.31 -12.90
C GLY A 10 -8.47 18.39 -13.30
N SER A 11 -8.94 19.62 -13.53
CA SER A 11 -8.25 20.78 -14.13
C SER A 11 -6.94 21.23 -13.44
N SER A 12 -6.58 20.60 -12.33
CA SER A 12 -5.30 20.82 -11.64
C SER A 12 -4.25 19.99 -12.35
N TYR A 13 -3.31 20.65 -13.02
CA TYR A 13 -2.30 20.10 -13.93
C TYR A 13 -1.70 18.75 -13.48
N SER A 14 -2.33 17.64 -13.86
CA SER A 14 -1.61 16.39 -14.10
C SER A 14 -1.65 16.23 -15.60
N GLY A 15 -0.52 16.47 -16.28
CA GLY A 15 -0.37 16.11 -17.68
C GLY A 15 -0.65 14.61 -17.90
N PRO A 16 -0.44 14.08 -19.11
CA PRO A 16 -0.60 12.65 -19.36
C PRO A 16 0.21 11.84 -18.31
N PRO A 17 -0.37 10.78 -17.73
CA PRO A 17 0.30 10.01 -16.70
C PRO A 17 1.60 9.43 -17.25
N LEU A 18 2.68 9.61 -16.51
CA LEU A 18 4.02 9.24 -16.95
C LEU A 18 4.20 7.72 -16.86
N SER A 19 4.73 7.14 -17.92
CA SER A 19 5.18 5.75 -17.94
C SER A 19 6.46 5.58 -17.12
N GLN A 20 6.76 4.35 -16.70
CA GLN A 20 7.99 4.06 -15.97
C GLN A 20 9.24 4.51 -16.75
N THR A 21 9.27 4.28 -18.06
CA THR A 21 10.39 4.72 -18.92
C THR A 21 10.51 6.23 -18.93
N ALA A 22 9.39 6.95 -19.13
CA ALA A 22 9.40 8.41 -19.13
C ALA A 22 9.84 8.99 -17.78
N LEU A 23 9.46 8.36 -16.65
CA LEU A 23 9.91 8.77 -15.33
C LEU A 23 11.42 8.62 -15.15
N TYR A 24 11.99 7.55 -15.70
CA TYR A 24 13.42 7.30 -15.65
C TYR A 24 14.18 8.31 -16.50
N ASP A 25 13.71 8.54 -17.73
CA ASP A 25 14.36 9.45 -18.68
C ASP A 25 14.29 10.92 -18.23
N LEU A 26 13.18 11.33 -17.63
CA LEU A 26 12.98 12.70 -17.14
C LEU A 26 13.65 12.95 -15.78
N GLY A 27 14.08 11.91 -15.06
CA GLY A 27 14.69 12.04 -13.73
C GLY A 27 13.79 12.72 -12.69
N CYS A 28 12.47 12.69 -12.87
CA CYS A 28 11.54 13.42 -12.01
C CYS A 28 11.44 12.79 -10.61
N ALA A 29 11.48 13.64 -9.58
CA ALA A 29 11.14 13.23 -8.23
C ALA A 29 9.60 13.18 -8.07
N LEU A 30 9.08 12.01 -7.72
CA LEU A 30 7.66 11.83 -7.41
C LEU A 30 7.36 12.26 -5.97
N GLU A 31 6.39 13.16 -5.83
CA GLU A 31 5.75 13.46 -4.54
C GLU A 31 4.60 12.50 -4.29
N ILE A 32 4.50 11.98 -3.06
CA ILE A 32 3.41 11.11 -2.64
C ILE A 32 2.23 11.97 -2.17
N ASN A 33 1.01 11.54 -2.48
CA ASN A 33 -0.20 12.17 -1.94
C ASN A 33 -0.21 12.11 -0.40
N PRO A 34 -0.44 13.23 0.32
CA PRO A 34 -0.51 13.27 1.79
C PRO A 34 -1.43 12.22 2.42
N VAL A 35 -2.51 11.82 1.71
CA VAL A 35 -3.43 10.76 2.14
C VAL A 35 -2.72 9.41 2.27
N LEU A 36 -1.68 9.18 1.48
CA LEU A 36 -0.89 7.96 1.47
C LEU A 36 0.40 8.09 2.30
N VAL A 37 0.92 9.30 2.53
CA VAL A 37 2.15 9.54 3.30
C VAL A 37 2.03 9.04 4.74
N ALA A 38 2.97 8.21 5.19
CA ALA A 38 3.06 7.78 6.58
C ALA A 38 3.13 9.01 7.51
N THR A 39 2.07 9.23 8.29
CA THR A 39 1.95 10.34 9.24
C THR A 39 1.69 9.72 10.61
N ASN A 40 2.09 10.39 11.70
CA ASN A 40 1.82 9.93 13.06
C ASN A 40 0.31 9.85 13.41
N ALA A 41 -0.56 10.42 12.57
CA ALA A 41 -1.99 10.25 12.67
C ALA A 41 -2.37 8.84 12.21
N LYS A 42 -2.96 8.05 13.11
CA LYS A 42 -3.43 6.70 12.83
C LYS A 42 -4.43 6.74 11.67
N LYS A 43 -4.11 6.08 10.56
CA LYS A 43 -5.06 5.83 9.47
C LYS A 43 -5.78 4.52 9.73
N ASN A 44 -7.11 4.55 9.71
CA ASN A 44 -7.94 3.38 10.00
C ASN A 44 -8.15 2.53 8.74
N PHE A 45 -7.07 1.97 8.17
CA PHE A 45 -7.18 1.00 7.07
C PHE A 45 -6.57 -0.33 7.48
N SER A 46 -7.43 -1.31 7.78
CA SER A 46 -7.00 -2.68 8.09
C SER A 46 -6.89 -3.52 6.82
N LEU A 47 -5.86 -4.35 6.76
CA LEU A 47 -5.69 -5.37 5.71
C LEU A 47 -6.52 -6.64 5.95
N VAL A 48 -7.13 -6.77 7.14
CA VAL A 48 -7.97 -7.92 7.51
C VAL A 48 -9.43 -7.60 7.15
N PRO A 49 -10.12 -8.48 6.41
CA PRO A 49 -11.54 -8.31 6.10
C PRO A 49 -12.38 -8.16 7.39
N GLY A 50 -13.28 -7.18 7.41
CA GLY A 50 -14.22 -6.98 8.53
C GLY A 50 -13.62 -6.30 9.78
N GLN A 51 -12.31 -6.04 9.83
CA GLN A 51 -11.67 -5.19 10.85
C GLN A 51 -11.52 -3.73 10.44
N THR A 52 -12.03 -3.34 9.27
CA THR A 52 -12.35 -1.94 9.01
C THR A 52 -13.53 -1.55 9.89
N ASP A 53 -13.23 -1.21 11.15
CA ASP A 53 -14.08 -0.28 11.88
C ASP A 53 -14.28 0.91 10.94
N GLY A 54 -15.55 1.23 10.69
CA GLY A 54 -15.92 2.34 9.82
C GLY A 54 -15.10 3.57 10.19
N PHE A 55 -14.65 4.31 9.18
CA PHE A 55 -13.93 5.59 9.23
C PHE A 55 -14.64 6.64 10.12
N THR A 56 -14.69 6.40 11.42
CA THR A 56 -15.37 7.21 12.43
C THR A 56 -14.36 7.53 13.52
N GLY A 57 -13.40 8.37 13.14
CA GLY A 57 -12.72 9.27 14.07
C GLY A 57 -13.26 10.67 13.80
N GLU A 58 -13.86 11.27 14.81
CA GLU A 58 -14.59 12.53 14.77
C GLU A 58 -13.79 13.74 14.20
N GLU A 59 -14.57 14.65 13.60
CA GLU A 59 -14.38 16.08 13.30
C GLU A 59 -13.33 16.61 12.31
N HIS A 60 -12.30 15.87 11.89
CA HIS A 60 -11.40 16.34 10.80
C HIS A 60 -11.21 15.36 9.64
N THR A 61 -12.01 14.28 9.63
CA THR A 61 -11.94 13.26 8.59
C THR A 61 -12.70 13.73 7.36
N ILE A 62 -12.01 14.37 6.42
CA ILE A 62 -12.51 14.52 5.05
C ILE A 62 -12.89 13.10 4.59
N PRO A 63 -14.12 12.84 4.13
CA PRO A 63 -14.54 11.49 3.79
C PRO A 63 -13.55 10.90 2.78
N PHE A 64 -12.97 9.74 3.10
CA PHE A 64 -12.09 9.02 2.16
C PHE A 64 -12.76 8.87 0.79
N ALA A 65 -14.09 8.79 0.75
CA ALA A 65 -14.90 8.84 -0.47
C ALA A 65 -14.58 10.03 -1.40
N SER A 66 -14.33 11.22 -0.86
CA SER A 66 -14.00 12.42 -1.62
C SER A 66 -12.52 12.47 -2.05
N GLN A 67 -11.63 11.76 -1.37
CA GLN A 67 -10.19 11.75 -1.64
C GLN A 67 -9.73 10.53 -2.46
N ARG A 68 -10.59 9.52 -2.62
CA ARG A 68 -10.27 8.26 -3.32
C ARG A 68 -9.85 8.46 -4.78
N HIS A 69 -10.44 9.46 -5.43
CA HIS A 69 -10.22 9.78 -6.85
C HIS A 69 -8.97 10.63 -7.09
N GLN A 70 -8.30 11.07 -6.03
CA GLN A 70 -7.07 11.85 -6.16
C GLN A 70 -5.93 10.96 -6.68
N PRO A 71 -4.99 11.54 -7.45
CA PRO A 71 -3.81 10.80 -7.88
C PRO A 71 -2.97 10.40 -6.68
N ALA A 72 -2.35 9.22 -6.74
CA ALA A 72 -1.49 8.70 -5.68
C ALA A 72 -0.14 9.43 -5.60
N THR A 73 0.33 9.95 -6.73
CA THR A 73 1.62 10.63 -6.90
C THR A 73 1.47 11.89 -7.75
N PHE A 74 2.42 12.82 -7.58
CA PHE A 74 2.58 13.99 -8.43
C PHE A 74 4.02 14.06 -8.95
N PRO A 75 4.25 14.12 -10.28
CA PRO A 75 3.29 13.90 -11.37
C PRO A 75 2.59 12.53 -11.31
N SER A 76 1.42 12.41 -11.93
CA SER A 76 0.68 11.14 -11.97
C SER A 76 1.43 10.10 -12.78
N THR A 77 1.40 8.84 -12.32
CA THR A 77 2.14 7.74 -12.95
C THR A 77 1.22 6.61 -13.38
N THR A 78 1.62 5.85 -14.40
CA THR A 78 0.83 4.69 -14.87
C THR A 78 1.07 3.42 -14.06
N GLU A 79 2.24 3.31 -13.42
CA GLU A 79 2.64 2.16 -12.61
C GLU A 79 3.29 2.61 -11.30
N LEU A 80 2.89 1.96 -10.20
CA LEU A 80 3.42 2.17 -8.86
C LEU A 80 3.72 0.82 -8.21
N LYS A 81 4.89 0.69 -7.59
CA LYS A 81 5.31 -0.51 -6.86
C LYS A 81 5.33 -0.23 -5.37
N VAL A 82 4.63 -1.07 -4.60
CA VAL A 82 4.60 -1.01 -3.14
C VAL A 82 5.27 -2.25 -2.58
N ILE A 83 6.29 -2.06 -1.75
CA ILE A 83 7.01 -3.10 -1.03
C ILE A 83 6.89 -2.88 0.47
N THR A 84 7.12 -3.90 1.29
CA THR A 84 7.14 -3.78 2.76
C THR A 84 8.36 -4.49 3.34
N LYS A 85 8.69 -4.17 4.59
CA LYS A 85 9.71 -4.88 5.37
C LYS A 85 9.18 -6.19 5.98
N GLU A 86 7.88 -6.26 6.21
CA GLU A 86 7.24 -7.35 6.97
C GLU A 86 6.91 -8.57 6.11
N ALA A 87 6.85 -8.40 4.79
CA ALA A 87 6.45 -9.44 3.86
C ALA A 87 7.28 -9.43 2.58
N PRO A 88 7.43 -10.58 1.91
CA PRO A 88 8.29 -10.67 0.75
C PRO A 88 7.66 -10.14 -0.54
N TRP A 89 6.33 -9.99 -0.60
CA TRP A 89 5.60 -9.68 -1.82
C TRP A 89 5.77 -8.23 -2.26
N CYS A 90 5.69 -8.03 -3.58
CA CYS A 90 5.70 -6.72 -4.21
C CYS A 90 4.34 -6.48 -4.87
N THR A 91 3.61 -5.49 -4.37
CA THR A 91 2.32 -5.09 -4.94
C THR A 91 2.55 -4.12 -6.08
N VAL A 92 2.16 -4.51 -7.29
CA VAL A 92 2.28 -3.69 -8.50
C VAL A 92 0.90 -3.17 -8.89
N VAL A 93 0.75 -1.85 -8.85
CA VAL A 93 -0.48 -1.13 -9.19
C VAL A 93 -0.31 -0.52 -10.57
N LYS A 94 -1.22 -0.84 -11.50
CA LYS A 94 -1.18 -0.37 -12.90
C LYS A 94 -2.49 0.29 -13.27
N ASN A 95 -2.43 1.53 -13.76
CA ASN A 95 -3.58 2.23 -14.30
C ASN A 95 -3.14 3.13 -15.47
N LYS A 96 -3.69 2.92 -16.67
CA LYS A 96 -3.35 3.70 -17.87
C LYS A 96 -3.76 5.18 -17.75
N SER A 97 -4.80 5.47 -16.97
CA SER A 97 -5.31 6.82 -16.75
C SER A 97 -4.61 7.56 -15.59
N GLY A 98 -3.64 6.92 -14.93
CA GLY A 98 -2.96 7.42 -13.75
C GLY A 98 -3.41 6.70 -12.49
N VAL A 99 -2.46 6.29 -11.66
CA VAL A 99 -2.71 5.56 -10.42
C VAL A 99 -3.39 6.48 -9.40
N THR A 100 -4.56 6.07 -8.91
CA THR A 100 -5.30 6.78 -7.86
C THR A 100 -5.02 6.21 -6.48
N VAL A 101 -5.35 6.98 -5.44
CA VAL A 101 -5.28 6.51 -4.03
C VAL A 101 -6.14 5.26 -3.83
N ALA A 102 -7.33 5.22 -4.43
CA ALA A 102 -8.21 4.05 -4.38
C ALA A 102 -7.55 2.81 -4.99
N ASP A 103 -6.94 2.94 -6.16
CA ASP A 103 -6.31 1.82 -6.87
C ASP A 103 -5.20 1.18 -6.02
N VAL A 104 -4.42 2.01 -5.33
CA VAL A 104 -3.35 1.54 -4.44
C VAL A 104 -3.91 0.72 -3.28
N LEU A 105 -4.90 1.26 -2.56
CA LEU A 105 -5.46 0.60 -1.37
C LEU A 105 -6.25 -0.66 -1.73
N VAL A 106 -7.05 -0.62 -2.79
CA VAL A 106 -7.79 -1.79 -3.29
C VAL A 106 -6.81 -2.88 -3.72
N LYS A 107 -5.74 -2.52 -4.42
CA LYS A 107 -4.75 -3.50 -4.89
C LYS A 107 -3.95 -4.10 -3.75
N ILE A 108 -3.53 -3.30 -2.76
CA ILE A 108 -2.89 -3.81 -1.54
C ILE A 108 -3.84 -4.78 -0.83
N TYR A 109 -5.08 -4.39 -0.58
CA TYR A 109 -6.06 -5.25 0.08
C TYR A 109 -6.27 -6.58 -0.66
N ALA A 110 -6.42 -6.53 -1.99
CA ALA A 110 -6.58 -7.72 -2.82
C ALA A 110 -5.33 -8.63 -2.76
N ASP A 111 -4.13 -8.06 -2.84
CA ASP A 111 -2.88 -8.83 -2.78
C ASP A 111 -2.69 -9.50 -1.42
N TYR A 112 -3.05 -8.84 -0.31
CA TYR A 112 -2.92 -9.40 1.03
C TYR A 112 -4.06 -10.35 1.43
N THR A 113 -5.19 -10.34 0.71
CA THR A 113 -6.27 -11.32 0.86
C THR A 113 -6.00 -12.63 0.11
N THR A 114 -4.99 -12.65 -0.76
CA THR A 114 -4.55 -13.85 -1.47
C THR A 114 -4.02 -14.91 -0.49
N PRO A 115 -4.28 -16.22 -0.71
CA PRO A 115 -3.69 -17.27 0.11
C PRO A 115 -2.17 -17.31 -0.01
N VAL A 116 -1.50 -17.74 1.07
CA VAL A 116 -0.06 -18.00 1.10
C VAL A 116 0.17 -19.41 0.54
N GLU A 117 1.09 -19.54 -0.41
CA GLU A 117 1.42 -20.84 -0.96
C GLU A 117 2.26 -21.67 0.03
N HIS A 118 2.09 -22.99 -0.01
CA HIS A 118 2.75 -23.89 0.95
C HIS A 118 4.28 -23.75 0.92
N TRP A 119 4.88 -23.64 -0.27
CA TRP A 119 6.33 -23.48 -0.41
C TRP A 119 6.82 -22.15 0.16
N GLU A 120 6.04 -21.07 0.07
CA GLU A 120 6.37 -19.77 0.65
C GLU A 120 6.50 -19.90 2.18
N LEU A 121 5.55 -20.60 2.81
CA LEU A 121 5.57 -20.87 4.24
C LEU A 121 6.75 -21.75 4.65
N MET A 122 7.10 -22.75 3.83
CA MET A 122 8.21 -23.67 4.11
C MET A 122 9.59 -23.00 4.05
N THR A 123 9.71 -21.83 3.42
CA THR A 123 10.95 -21.04 3.47
C THR A 123 11.24 -20.44 4.84
N LEU A 124 10.22 -20.32 5.70
CA LEU A 124 10.36 -19.75 7.03
C LEU A 124 10.77 -20.79 8.08
N PRO A 125 11.45 -20.39 9.17
CA PRO A 125 11.67 -21.24 10.32
C PRO A 125 10.35 -21.73 10.94
N LYS A 126 10.33 -22.97 11.45
CA LYS A 126 9.13 -23.62 12.00
C LYS A 126 8.39 -22.77 13.05
N HIS A 127 9.12 -22.12 13.96
CA HIS A 127 8.51 -21.27 14.99
C HIS A 127 7.73 -20.07 14.42
N VAL A 128 8.19 -19.50 13.30
CA VAL A 128 7.47 -18.42 12.60
C VAL A 128 6.23 -18.96 11.93
N GLN A 129 6.31 -20.14 11.30
CA GLN A 129 5.16 -20.80 10.70
C GLN A 129 4.05 -21.07 11.72
N ASP A 130 4.43 -21.57 12.91
CA ASP A 130 3.49 -21.86 14.00
C ASP A 130 2.85 -20.58 14.53
N THR A 131 3.61 -19.48 14.60
CA THR A 131 3.09 -18.15 14.99
C THR A 131 2.05 -17.65 13.97
N ILE A 132 2.33 -17.75 12.68
CA ILE A 132 1.40 -17.35 11.60
C ILE A 132 0.12 -18.18 11.66
N LYS A 133 0.23 -19.51 11.82
CA LYS A 133 -0.92 -20.41 11.95
C LYS A 133 -1.76 -20.08 13.18
N LEU A 134 -1.11 -19.78 14.30
CA LEU A 134 -1.78 -19.36 15.52
C LEU A 134 -2.54 -18.05 15.28
N CYS A 135 -1.91 -17.02 14.70
CA CYS A 135 -2.55 -15.76 14.35
C CYS A 135 -3.77 -15.95 13.43
N SER A 136 -3.66 -16.82 12.42
CA SER A 136 -4.79 -17.16 11.55
C SER A 136 -5.94 -17.80 12.33
N ALA A 137 -5.63 -18.80 13.18
CA ALA A 137 -6.61 -19.47 14.02
C ALA A 137 -7.31 -18.52 15.01
N TRP A 138 -6.60 -17.53 15.55
CA TRP A 138 -7.20 -16.48 16.39
C TRP A 138 -8.18 -15.59 15.63
N ARG A 139 -7.94 -15.33 14.33
CA ARG A 139 -8.80 -14.46 13.51
C ARG A 139 -10.02 -15.19 12.97
N THR A 140 -9.82 -16.40 12.47
CA THR A 140 -10.88 -17.19 11.82
C THR A 140 -11.67 -18.04 12.81
N GLY A 141 -11.13 -18.27 14.02
CA GLY A 141 -11.66 -19.24 14.97
C GLY A 141 -11.48 -20.70 14.53
N GLN A 142 -10.77 -20.95 13.42
CA GLN A 142 -10.57 -22.26 12.82
C GLN A 142 -9.08 -22.60 12.76
N ARG A 143 -8.70 -23.79 13.22
CA ARG A 143 -7.28 -24.21 13.27
C ARG A 143 -6.69 -24.56 11.90
N ASP A 144 -7.53 -24.95 10.93
CA ASP A 144 -7.11 -25.39 9.60
C ASP A 144 -7.63 -24.46 8.49
N SER A 145 -7.86 -23.18 8.80
CA SER A 145 -8.23 -22.20 7.77
C SER A 145 -7.08 -21.97 6.79
N GLU A 146 -7.43 -21.71 5.53
CA GLU A 146 -6.47 -21.31 4.51
C GLU A 146 -5.75 -20.03 4.93
N LEU A 147 -4.43 -20.11 5.10
CA LEU A 147 -3.61 -18.97 5.52
C LEU A 147 -3.63 -17.89 4.44
N LYS A 148 -3.99 -16.67 4.83
CA LYS A 148 -3.94 -15.51 3.92
C LYS A 148 -2.66 -14.72 4.14
N ARG A 149 -2.25 -13.94 3.14
CA ARG A 149 -1.05 -13.10 3.23
C ARG A 149 -1.13 -12.06 4.35
N TYR A 150 -2.33 -11.63 4.74
CA TYR A 150 -2.51 -10.79 5.93
C TYR A 150 -2.18 -11.53 7.24
N ASP A 151 -2.21 -12.86 7.30
CA ASP A 151 -1.85 -13.66 8.48
C ASP A 151 -0.34 -13.69 8.68
N TRP A 152 0.40 -13.61 7.58
CA TRP A 152 1.86 -13.43 7.59
C TRP A 152 2.28 -12.19 8.39
N LEU A 153 1.46 -11.13 8.34
CA LEU A 153 1.72 -9.87 9.03
C LEU A 153 1.46 -9.94 10.54
N GLN A 154 0.89 -11.04 11.05
CA GLN A 154 0.66 -11.30 12.48
C GLN A 154 -0.13 -10.21 13.20
N HIS A 155 0.52 -9.25 13.86
CA HIS A 155 -0.15 -8.14 14.55
C HIS A 155 -0.07 -6.82 13.77
N ARG A 156 0.72 -6.75 12.69
CA ARG A 156 0.99 -5.53 11.92
C ARG A 156 0.09 -5.43 10.71
N VAL A 157 -1.22 -5.31 10.93
CA VAL A 157 -2.22 -5.32 9.83
C VAL A 157 -2.81 -3.96 9.51
N MET A 158 -2.49 -2.94 10.29
CA MET A 158 -2.98 -1.59 10.06
C MET A 158 -2.03 -0.85 9.11
N PHE A 159 -2.58 -0.31 8.04
CA PHE A 159 -1.84 0.50 7.09
C PHE A 159 -1.59 1.89 7.67
N ASN A 160 -0.33 2.23 7.88
CA ASN A 160 0.07 3.54 8.38
C ASN A 160 0.32 4.53 7.22
N GLY A 161 0.92 4.04 6.14
CA GLY A 161 1.20 4.83 4.96
C GLY A 161 2.31 4.23 4.10
N VAL A 162 2.74 5.00 3.11
CA VAL A 162 3.86 4.70 2.25
C VAL A 162 4.88 5.83 2.30
N ARG A 163 6.15 5.49 2.13
CA ARG A 163 7.28 6.41 2.08
C ARG A 163 8.29 6.00 1.01
N LYS A 164 9.13 6.92 0.59
CA LYS A 164 10.26 6.63 -0.29
C LYS A 164 11.47 6.19 0.54
N ASP A 165 12.09 5.08 0.16
CA ASP A 165 13.28 4.53 0.82
C ASP A 165 14.11 3.80 -0.24
N ALA A 166 14.98 4.56 -0.90
CA ALA A 166 15.81 4.08 -2.00
C ALA A 166 16.78 2.98 -1.53
N ASP A 167 17.31 3.10 -0.31
CA ASP A 167 18.26 2.13 0.22
C ASP A 167 17.60 0.78 0.48
N PHE A 168 16.38 0.78 1.02
CA PHE A 168 15.60 -0.44 1.16
C PHE A 168 15.20 -1.03 -0.19
N ALA A 169 14.77 -0.20 -1.14
CA ALA A 169 14.43 -0.65 -2.49
C ALA A 169 15.63 -1.34 -3.18
N LYS A 170 16.82 -0.73 -3.13
CA LYS A 170 18.06 -1.32 -3.69
C LYS A 170 18.41 -2.65 -3.04
N ARG A 171 18.35 -2.73 -1.70
CA ARG A 171 18.64 -3.99 -1.00
C ARG A 171 17.61 -5.09 -1.30
N ARG A 172 16.34 -4.73 -1.46
CA ARG A 172 15.23 -5.69 -1.63
C ARG A 172 15.07 -6.17 -3.07
N LEU A 173 15.16 -5.25 -4.04
CA LEU A 173 14.86 -5.49 -5.45
C LEU A 173 16.11 -5.48 -6.35
N GLY A 174 17.26 -5.03 -5.84
CA GLY A 174 18.49 -4.87 -6.61
C GLY A 174 18.56 -3.58 -7.42
N TYR A 175 17.50 -2.78 -7.44
CA TYR A 175 17.45 -1.48 -8.14
C TYR A 175 16.57 -0.48 -7.37
N ASP A 176 16.72 0.79 -7.71
CA ASP A 176 15.86 1.89 -7.27
C ASP A 176 15.13 2.48 -8.47
N ALA A 177 13.89 2.91 -8.27
CA ALA A 177 13.13 3.64 -9.27
C ALA A 177 12.20 4.64 -8.60
N PRO A 178 11.88 5.77 -9.26
CA PRO A 178 11.04 6.82 -8.66
C PRO A 178 9.67 6.34 -8.20
N ASN A 179 9.13 5.30 -8.84
CA ASN A 179 7.80 4.74 -8.59
C ASN A 179 7.76 3.59 -7.58
N ILE A 180 8.84 3.36 -6.83
CA ILE A 180 8.90 2.35 -5.76
C ILE A 180 8.70 3.03 -4.41
N PHE A 181 7.71 2.54 -3.65
CA PHE A 181 7.40 3.02 -2.31
C PHE A 181 7.40 1.88 -1.31
N VAL A 182 7.80 2.20 -0.09
CA VAL A 182 7.80 1.28 1.05
C VAL A 182 6.59 1.56 1.91
N MET A 183 5.73 0.55 2.07
CA MET A 183 4.60 0.55 2.97
C MET A 183 5.07 0.30 4.40
N ASP A 184 4.60 1.16 5.30
CA ASP A 184 4.75 1.00 6.73
C ASP A 184 3.42 0.49 7.34
N LEU A 185 3.53 -0.52 8.17
CA LEU A 185 2.42 -1.16 8.87
C LEU A 185 2.55 -0.91 10.38
N CYS A 186 1.44 -0.66 11.04
CA CYS A 186 1.35 -0.54 12.50
C CYS A 186 0.49 -1.66 13.10
N MET A 187 0.60 -1.78 14.43
CA MET A 187 -0.23 -2.65 15.26
C MET A 187 -1.65 -2.07 15.40
#